data_AF-A0AAJ4N6G8-F1
#
_entry.id   AF-A0AAJ4N6G8-F1
#
_cell.length_a   1.000
_cell.length_b   1.000
_cell.length_c   1.000
_cell.angle_alpha   90.00
_cell.angle_beta   90.00
_cell.angle_gamma   90.00
#
_symmetry.space_group_name_H-M   'P 1'
#
loop_
_entity.id
_entity.type
_entity.pdbx_description
1 polymer ?
#
loop_
_entity_poly.entity_id
_entity_poly.type
_entity_poly.pdbx_seq_one_letter_code
_entity_poly.pdbx_strand_id
1 'polypeptide(L)'
;MDDKTRYEMIEKGRKAQIVKDLPEFTYVLEEIKKDLFNRFTSLDLGNDDEVANIHATTKAINRIVLQIDNYISLGKQANDIQT
;
A
#
# COMPACT_ATOMS: atom_id res chain seq x y z
N MET A 1 19.51 -12.98 13.69
CA MET A 1 18.20 -13.38 13.15
C MET A 1 18.27 -14.88 12.91
N ASP A 2 17.36 -15.65 13.49
CA ASP A 2 17.32 -17.10 13.25
C ASP A 2 16.74 -17.41 11.86
N ASP A 3 17.00 -18.62 11.35
CA ASP A 3 16.61 -19.03 10.00
C ASP A 3 15.10 -19.02 9.77
N LYS A 4 14.29 -19.28 10.81
CA LYS A 4 12.83 -19.26 10.71
C LYS A 4 12.33 -17.83 10.52
N THR A 5 12.80 -16.89 11.36
CA THR A 5 12.46 -15.47 11.23
C THR A 5 12.87 -14.92 9.85
N ARG A 6 14.05 -15.30 9.36
CA ARG A 6 14.53 -14.93 8.01
C ARG A 6 13.62 -15.47 6.91
N TYR A 7 13.30 -16.76 6.95
CA TYR A 7 12.41 -17.38 5.97
C TYR A 7 11.02 -16.73 5.94
N GLU A 8 10.46 -16.43 7.11
CA GLU A 8 9.17 -15.72 7.22
C GLU A 8 9.23 -14.32 6.60
N MET A 9 10.34 -13.60 6.71
CA MET A 9 10.53 -12.29 6.07
C MET A 9 10.58 -12.39 4.55
N ILE A 10 11.33 -13.36 4.02
CA ILE A 10 11.41 -13.62 2.57
C ILE A 10 10.02 -13.96 2.02
N GLU A 11 9.29 -14.86 2.68
CA GLU A 11 7.96 -15.28 2.22
C GLU A 11 6.93 -14.15 2.32
N LYS A 12 7.00 -13.29 3.34
CA LYS A 12 6.19 -12.07 3.43
C LYS A 12 6.48 -11.12 2.25
N GLY A 13 7.75 -10.89 1.92
CA GLY A 13 8.13 -10.06 0.78
C GLY A 13 7.66 -10.63 -0.55
N ARG A 14 7.78 -11.95 -0.74
CA ARG A 14 7.29 -12.65 -1.95
C ARG A 14 5.79 -12.49 -2.13
N LYS A 15 5.01 -12.70 -1.05
CA LYS A 15 3.55 -12.51 -1.08
C LYS A 15 3.16 -11.07 -1.37
N ALA A 16 3.85 -10.09 -0.78
CA ALA A 16 3.63 -8.68 -1.05
C ALA A 16 3.91 -8.32 -2.51
N GLN A 17 4.99 -8.87 -3.09
CA GLN A 17 5.31 -8.69 -4.51
C GLN A 17 4.20 -9.26 -5.40
N ILE A 18 3.70 -10.48 -5.12
CA ILE A 18 2.58 -11.07 -5.86
C ILE A 18 1.36 -10.15 -5.84
N VAL A 19 0.98 -9.63 -4.67
CA VAL A 19 -0.16 -8.69 -4.56
C VAL A 19 0.07 -7.45 -5.40
N LYS A 20 1.28 -6.87 -5.36
CA LYS A 20 1.62 -5.65 -6.10
C LYS A 20 1.64 -5.87 -7.63
N ASP A 21 1.97 -7.07 -8.07
CA ASP A 21 2.05 -7.44 -9.49
C ASP A 21 0.69 -7.81 -10.10
N LEU A 22 -0.37 -7.97 -9.28
CA LEU A 22 -1.72 -8.17 -9.79
C LEU A 22 -2.21 -6.91 -10.53
N PRO A 23 -2.62 -7.03 -11.81
CA PRO A 23 -3.19 -5.90 -12.54
C PRO A 23 -4.37 -5.25 -11.80
N GLU A 24 -5.19 -6.07 -11.13
CA GLU A 24 -6.34 -5.62 -10.36
C GLU A 24 -5.94 -4.73 -9.19
N PHE A 25 -4.78 -4.96 -8.57
CA PHE A 25 -4.33 -4.14 -7.45
C PHE A 25 -4.05 -2.71 -7.89
N THR A 26 -3.28 -2.53 -8.97
CA THR A 26 -3.02 -1.21 -9.55
C THR A 26 -4.29 -0.56 -10.05
N TYR A 27 -5.14 -1.30 -10.78
CA TYR A 27 -6.40 -0.79 -11.29
C TYR A 27 -7.32 -0.28 -10.17
N VAL A 28 -7.55 -1.08 -9.13
CA VAL A 28 -8.40 -0.70 -8.00
C VAL A 28 -7.84 0.52 -7.27
N LEU A 29 -6.51 0.59 -7.08
CA LEU A 29 -5.89 1.76 -6.46
C LEU A 29 -6.09 3.04 -7.27
N GLU A 30 -5.98 2.96 -8.60
CA GLU A 30 -6.22 4.10 -9.48
C GLU A 30 -7.68 4.54 -9.47
N GLU A 31 -8.62 3.59 -9.52
CA GLU A 31 -10.05 3.90 -9.45
C GLU A 31 -10.44 4.57 -8.12
N ILE A 32 -9.91 4.09 -7.00
CA ILE A 32 -10.16 4.72 -5.69
C ILE A 32 -9.55 6.12 -5.65
N LYS A 33 -8.35 6.33 -6.19
CA LYS A 33 -7.72 7.66 -6.24
C LYS A 33 -8.54 8.63 -7.11
N LYS A 34 -9.06 8.17 -8.25
CA LYS A 34 -9.95 8.97 -9.11
C LYS A 34 -11.24 9.33 -8.37
N ASP A 35 -11.87 8.37 -7.70
CA ASP A 35 -13.09 8.62 -6.91
C ASP A 35 -12.84 9.66 -5.80
N LEU A 36 -11.76 9.51 -5.03
CA LEU A 36 -11.40 10.47 -3.99
C LEU A 36 -11.12 11.87 -4.54
N PHE A 37 -10.44 11.96 -5.69
CA PHE A 37 -10.21 13.24 -6.36
C PHE A 37 -11.53 13.88 -6.81
N ASN A 38 -12.42 13.11 -7.44
CA ASN A 38 -13.72 13.61 -7.89
C ASN A 38 -14.58 14.10 -6.72
N ARG A 39 -14.60 13.38 -5.60
CA ARG A 39 -15.28 13.82 -4.38
C ARG A 39 -14.66 15.11 -3.84
N PHE A 40 -13.33 15.20 -3.83
CA PHE A 40 -12.63 16.41 -3.41
C PHE A 40 -12.96 17.63 -4.28
N THR A 41 -13.04 17.46 -5.60
CA THR A 41 -13.36 18.57 -6.52
C THR A 41 -14.85 18.94 -6.54
N SER A 42 -15.72 18.01 -6.16
CA SER A 42 -17.18 18.23 -6.11
C SER A 42 -17.67 18.73 -4.76
N LEU A 43 -16.76 18.85 -3.79
CA LEU A 43 -17.06 19.25 -2.44
C LEU A 43 -17.35 20.74 -2.34
N ASP A 44 -18.47 21.07 -1.69
CA ASP A 44 -18.67 22.41 -1.16
C ASP A 44 -17.75 22.58 0.04
N LEU A 45 -16.83 23.54 -0.03
CA LEU A 45 -15.73 23.75 0.92
C LEU A 45 -16.20 24.09 2.36
N GLY A 46 -17.51 24.21 2.58
CA GLY A 46 -18.13 24.35 3.90
C GLY A 46 -18.37 23.04 4.66
N ASN A 47 -18.13 21.87 4.04
CA ASN A 47 -18.29 20.56 4.70
C ASN A 47 -16.95 19.98 5.19
N ASP A 48 -16.47 20.49 6.33
CA ASP A 48 -15.18 20.11 6.93
C ASP A 48 -15.05 18.61 7.23
N ASP A 49 -16.15 17.94 7.59
CA ASP A 49 -16.17 16.51 7.89
C ASP A 49 -15.86 15.66 6.66
N GLU A 50 -16.40 16.05 5.51
CA GLU A 50 -16.20 15.31 4.26
C GLU A 50 -14.78 15.51 3.71
N VAL A 51 -14.22 16.73 3.85
CA VAL A 51 -12.81 16.99 3.58
C VAL A 51 -11.89 16.13 4.47
N ALA A 52 -12.19 16.05 5.77
CA ALA A 52 -11.42 15.24 6.71
C ALA A 52 -11.48 13.74 6.35
N ASN A 53 -12.66 13.24 5.96
CA ASN A 53 -12.85 11.84 5.55
C ASN A 53 -12.07 11.49 4.28
N ILE A 54 -12.08 12.36 3.26
CA ILE A 54 -11.28 12.16 2.03
C ILE A 54 -9.79 12.15 2.36
N HIS A 55 -9.34 13.07 3.20
CA HIS A 55 -7.94 13.13 3.62
C HIS A 55 -7.52 11.86 4.38
N ALA A 56 -8.34 11.41 5.33
CA ALA A 56 -8.10 10.20 6.11
C ALA A 56 -8.01 8.96 5.21
N THR A 57 -8.95 8.82 4.26
CA THR A 57 -8.96 7.69 3.31
C THR A 57 -7.73 7.70 2.41
N THR A 58 -7.38 8.87 1.86
CA THR A 58 -6.17 9.03 1.03
C THR A 58 -4.91 8.61 1.80
N LYS A 59 -4.80 9.03 3.06
CA LYS A 59 -3.69 8.67 3.94
C LYS A 59 -3.65 7.17 4.23
N ALA A 60 -4.79 6.53 4.45
CA ALA A 60 -4.87 5.09 4.68
C ALA A 60 -4.39 4.29 3.45
N ILE A 61 -4.81 4.68 2.25
CA ILE A 61 -4.38 4.03 0.99
C ILE A 61 -2.86 4.15 0.82
N ASN A 62 -2.31 5.35 1.00
CA ASN A 62 -0.87 5.57 0.88
C ASN A 62 -0.07 4.73 1.89
N ARG A 63 -0.60 4.55 3.11
CA ARG A 63 0.02 3.67 4.12
C ARG A 63 0.02 2.20 3.70
N ILE A 64 -1.06 1.70 3.10
CA ILE A 64 -1.14 0.31 2.63
C ILE A 64 -0.11 0.07 1.53
N VAL A 65 -0.01 0.97 0.55
CA VAL A 65 0.97 0.89 -0.54
C VAL A 65 2.40 0.87 0.03
N LEU A 66 2.70 1.81 0.93
CA LEU A 66 4.01 1.87 1.58
C LEU A 66 4.32 0.61 2.39
N GLN A 67 3.34 0.02 3.06
CA GLN A 67 3.53 -1.21 3.84
C GLN A 67 3.82 -2.41 2.95
N ILE A 68 3.17 -2.52 1.79
CA ILE A 68 3.47 -3.55 0.78
C ILE A 68 4.90 -3.37 0.27
N ASP A 69 5.30 -2.15 -0.06
CA ASP A 69 6.67 -1.83 -0.51
C ASP A 69 7.72 -2.17 0.55
N ASN A 70 7.43 -1.88 1.82
CA ASN A 70 8.29 -2.23 2.94
C ASN A 70 8.46 -3.75 3.07
N TYR A 71 7.38 -4.54 2.93
CA TYR A 71 7.49 -5.99 2.95
C TYR A 71 8.35 -6.54 1.81
N ILE A 72 8.20 -5.98 0.60
CA ILE A 72 9.04 -6.35 -0.54
C ILE A 72 10.52 -6.03 -0.23
N SER A 73 10.81 -4.83 0.27
CA SER A 73 12.18 -4.42 0.62
C SER A 73 12.80 -5.32 1.69
N LEU A 74 12.06 -5.61 2.76
CA LEU A 74 12.52 -6.48 3.84
C LEU A 74 12.79 -7.90 3.36
N GLY A 75 11.94 -8.44 2.47
CA GLY A 75 12.14 -9.76 1.88
C GLY A 75 13.40 -9.84 1.01
N LYS A 76 13.68 -8.79 0.21
CA LYS A 76 14.90 -8.71 -0.61
C LYS A 76 16.16 -8.66 0.26
N GLN A 77 16.17 -7.77 1.26
CA GLN A 77 17.29 -7.66 2.21
C GLN A 77 17.56 -8.98 2.95
N ALA A 78 16.51 -9.70 3.35
CA ALA A 78 16.65 -11.00 4.01
C ALA A 78 17.21 -12.09 3.09
N ASN A 79 16.96 -12.00 1.78
CA ASN A 79 17.46 -12.92 0.77
C ASN A 79 18.92 -12.63 0.39
N ASP A 80 19.30 -11.36 0.26
CA ASP A 80 20.65 -10.94 -0.13
C ASP A 80 21.72 -11.31 0.91
N ILE A 81 21.35 -11.50 2.19
CA ILE A 81 22.23 -12.01 3.26
C ILE A 81 22.70 -13.46 2.98
N GLN A 82 22.07 -14.17 2.06
CA GLN A 82 22.38 -15.57 1.72
C GLN A 82 23.42 -15.72 0.60
N THR A 83 23.65 -14.68 -0.19
CA THR A 83 24.65 -14.60 -1.29
C THR A 83 25.95 -13.95 -0.83
#